data_AF-A0A380LIA1-F1
#
_entry.id   AF-A0A380LIA1-F1
#
_cell.length_a   1.000
_cell.length_b   1.000
_cell.length_c   1.000
_cell.angle_alpha   90.00
_cell.angle_beta   90.00
_cell.angle_gamma   90.00
#
_symmetry.space_group_name_H-M   'P 1'
#
loop_
_entity.id
_entity.type
_entity.pdbx_description
1 polymer ?
#
loop_
_entity_poly.entity_id
_entity_poly.type
_entity_poly.pdbx_seq_one_letter_code
_entity_poly.pdbx_strand_id
1 'polypeptide(L)'
;MNKVRITLDDYRNLEEACSNIALKLDLENDGINDIPSLQEQLMKISEDIVIELRQINTIPDELLRLQRVFEDLQQNNDHVYLIRGIG
;
A
#
# COMPACT_ATOMS: atom_id res chain seq x y z
N MET A 1 -9.31 8.89 12.49
CA MET A 1 -9.26 8.01 11.31
C MET A 1 -8.42 8.68 10.24
N ASN A 2 -7.18 8.22 10.08
CA ASN A 2 -6.23 8.79 9.13
C ASN A 2 -6.59 8.32 7.71
N LYS A 3 -6.41 9.16 6.69
CA LYS A 3 -6.67 8.77 5.30
C LYS A 3 -5.43 9.00 4.45
N VAL A 4 -4.92 7.93 3.85
CA VAL A 4 -3.73 7.96 3.00
C VAL A 4 -4.10 7.58 1.58
N ARG A 5 -3.64 8.39 0.60
CA ARG A 5 -3.84 8.12 -0.82
C ARG A 5 -2.58 7.54 -1.45
N ILE A 6 -2.75 6.41 -2.13
CA ILE A 6 -1.71 5.70 -2.86
C ILE A 6 -2.19 5.57 -4.31
N THR A 7 -1.54 6.27 -5.24
CA THR A 7 -1.77 6.12 -6.68
C THR A 7 -0.67 5.25 -7.23
N LEU A 8 -1.00 4.06 -7.73
CA LEU A 8 0.00 3.10 -8.19
C LEU A 8 0.74 3.58 -9.44
N ASP A 9 0.10 4.43 -10.25
CA ASP A 9 0.68 5.05 -11.44
C ASP A 9 1.82 6.04 -11.14
N ASP A 10 1.94 6.50 -9.89
CA ASP A 10 2.98 7.46 -9.48
C ASP A 10 4.36 6.78 -9.33
N TYR A 11 4.43 5.45 -9.33
CA TYR A 11 5.65 4.69 -9.07
C TYR A 11 6.27 4.13 -10.35
N ARG A 12 7.60 4.19 -10.47
CA ARG A 12 8.32 3.69 -11.67
C ARG A 12 8.55 2.18 -11.62
N ASN A 13 8.67 1.61 -10.43
CA ASN A 13 8.95 0.20 -10.21
C ASN A 13 8.48 -0.23 -8.81
N LEU A 14 8.49 -1.54 -8.55
CA LEU A 14 8.04 -2.11 -7.28
C LEU A 14 8.87 -1.65 -6.07
N GLU A 15 10.17 -1.46 -6.24
CA GLU A 15 11.08 -1.05 -5.17
C GLU A 15 10.71 0.34 -4.63
N GLU A 16 10.56 1.30 -5.55
CA GLU A 16 10.13 2.66 -5.27
C GLU A 16 8.73 2.68 -4.64
N ALA A 17 7.82 1.84 -5.15
CA ALA A 17 6.47 1.74 -4.62
C ALA A 17 6.48 1.26 -3.16
N CYS A 18 7.16 0.15 -2.85
CA CYS A 18 7.21 -0.40 -1.50
C CYS A 18 7.81 0.59 -0.49
N SER A 19 8.94 1.20 -0.84
CA SER A 19 9.61 2.16 0.05
C SER A 19 8.75 3.41 0.29
N ASN A 20 8.16 3.99 -0.77
CA ASN A 20 7.32 5.18 -0.62
C ASN A 20 6.00 4.89 0.12
N ILE A 21 5.39 3.72 -0.10
CA ILE A 21 4.18 3.32 0.61
C ILE A 21 4.46 3.22 2.11
N ALA A 22 5.57 2.59 2.50
CA ALA A 22 5.96 2.50 3.90
C ALA A 22 6.13 3.88 4.53
N LEU A 23 6.80 4.81 3.85
CA LEU A 23 6.95 6.20 4.31
C LEU A 23 5.59 6.92 4.43
N LYS A 24 4.70 6.78 3.44
CA LYS A 24 3.38 7.43 3.47
C LYS A 24 2.49 6.94 4.61
N LEU A 25 2.69 5.70 5.04
CA LEU A 25 1.94 5.06 6.11
C LEU A 25 2.66 5.15 7.46
N ASP A 26 3.77 5.89 7.54
CA ASP A 26 4.60 6.06 8.74
C ASP A 26 5.03 4.71 9.36
N LEU A 27 5.34 3.74 8.49
CA LEU A 27 5.84 2.42 8.91
C LEU A 27 7.33 2.48 9.19
N GLU A 28 7.82 1.56 10.02
CA GLU A 28 9.24 1.35 10.26
C GLU A 28 9.94 0.94 8.94
N ASN A 29 10.60 1.90 8.29
CA ASN A 29 11.19 1.72 6.97
C ASN A 29 12.69 1.36 7.02
N ASP A 30 13.02 0.26 7.70
CA ASP A 30 14.39 -0.29 7.68
C ASP A 30 14.60 -1.11 6.39
N GLY A 31 14.73 -0.39 5.27
CA GLY A 31 15.04 -1.01 3.97
C GLY A 31 13.89 -1.73 3.28
N ILE A 32 12.63 -1.33 3.53
CA ILE A 32 11.48 -1.92 2.82
C ILE A 32 11.55 -1.58 1.34
N ASN A 33 11.83 -2.58 0.51
CA ASN A 33 12.01 -2.41 -0.92
C ASN A 33 11.40 -3.55 -1.76
N ASP A 34 10.71 -4.49 -1.10
CA ASP A 34 10.01 -5.62 -1.70
C ASP A 34 8.63 -5.85 -1.04
N ILE A 35 7.82 -6.72 -1.65
CA ILE A 35 6.44 -7.00 -1.19
C ILE A 35 6.42 -7.70 0.18
N PRO A 36 7.14 -8.81 0.40
CA PRO A 36 7.17 -9.48 1.70
C PRO A 36 7.47 -8.53 2.87
N SER A 37 8.54 -7.75 2.80
CA SER A 37 8.89 -6.82 3.88
C SER A 37 7.85 -5.73 4.09
N LEU A 38 7.24 -5.23 3.01
CA LEU A 38 6.11 -4.29 3.12
C LEU A 38 4.91 -4.93 3.82
N GLN A 39 4.54 -6.16 3.44
CA GLN A 39 3.41 -6.90 4.03
C GLN A 39 3.58 -7.10 5.53
N GLU A 40 4.77 -7.51 5.98
CA GLU A 40 5.05 -7.71 7.40
C GLU A 40 4.84 -6.43 8.21
N GLN A 41 5.19 -5.27 7.66
CA GLN A 41 5.08 -3.98 8.34
C GLN A 41 3.64 -3.45 8.30
N LEU A 42 2.93 -3.64 7.18
CA LEU A 42 1.51 -3.31 7.08
C LEU A 42 0.65 -4.05 8.11
N MET A 43 0.97 -5.30 8.43
CA MET A 43 0.24 -6.09 9.44
C MET A 43 0.41 -5.56 10.87
N LYS A 44 1.38 -4.69 11.12
CA LYS A 44 1.60 -4.07 12.43
C LYS A 44 0.78 -2.79 12.65
N ILE A 45 0.04 -2.33 11.64
CA ILE A 45 -0.86 -1.18 11.77
C ILE A 45 -1.91 -1.50 12.85
N SER A 46 -1.96 -0.68 13.89
CA SER A 46 -2.88 -0.80 15.02
C SER A 46 -3.81 0.40 15.18
N GLU A 47 -3.66 1.41 14.32
CA GLU A 47 -4.52 2.59 14.29
C GLU A 47 -5.45 2.56 13.07
N ASP A 48 -6.70 3.00 13.26
CA ASP A 48 -7.70 3.02 12.19
C ASP A 48 -7.29 3.94 11.04
N ILE A 49 -7.06 3.34 9.88
CA ILE A 49 -6.60 4.00 8.67
C ILE A 49 -7.45 3.64 7.46
N VAL A 50 -7.74 4.64 6.64
CA VAL A 50 -8.32 4.48 5.31
C VAL A 50 -7.23 4.58 4.27
N ILE A 51 -7.09 3.56 3.45
CA ILE A 51 -6.19 3.56 2.31
C ILE A 51 -7.02 3.75 1.05
N GLU A 52 -6.84 4.88 0.37
CA GLU A 52 -7.39 5.14 -0.96
C GLU A 52 -6.39 4.68 -2.01
N LEU A 53 -6.64 3.50 -2.59
CA LEU A 53 -5.80 2.93 -3.64
C LEU A 53 -6.35 3.29 -5.02
N ARG A 54 -5.56 4.03 -5.79
CA ARG A 54 -5.91 4.48 -7.16
C ARG A 54 -5.04 3.78 -8.19
N GLN A 55 -5.67 3.48 -9.31
CA GLN A 55 -5.02 3.13 -10.57
C GLN A 55 -5.75 3.89 -11.68
N ILE A 56 -5.08 4.85 -12.30
CA ILE A 56 -5.65 5.75 -13.31
C ILE A 56 -5.30 5.25 -14.73
N ASN A 57 -4.10 4.73 -14.90
CA ASN A 57 -3.55 4.26 -16.16
C ASN A 57 -3.20 2.76 -16.09
N THR A 58 -2.70 2.23 -17.21
CA THR A 58 -2.05 0.91 -17.22
C THR A 58 -0.72 1.01 -16.49
N ILE A 59 -0.49 0.11 -15.55
CA ILE A 59 0.75 0.01 -14.76
C ILE A 59 1.43 -1.35 -15.02
N PRO A 60 2.75 -1.46 -14.77
CA PRO A 60 3.46 -2.73 -14.82
C PRO A 60 2.81 -3.83 -13.96
N ASP A 61 2.85 -5.08 -14.42
CA ASP A 61 2.31 -6.24 -13.69
C ASP A 61 2.89 -6.40 -12.29
N GLU A 62 4.15 -6.01 -12.09
CA GLU A 62 4.80 -6.00 -10.77
C GLU A 62 4.05 -5.09 -9.78
N LEU A 63 3.57 -3.92 -10.21
CA LEU A 63 2.82 -2.98 -9.37
C LEU A 63 1.37 -3.43 -9.15
N LEU A 64 0.78 -4.16 -10.10
CA LEU A 64 -0.55 -4.76 -9.91
C LEU A 64 -0.59 -5.71 -8.71
N ARG A 65 0.54 -6.35 -8.36
CA ARG A 65 0.63 -7.22 -7.18
C ARG A 65 0.34 -6.49 -5.87
N LEU A 66 0.65 -5.20 -5.79
CA LEU A 66 0.36 -4.38 -4.60
C LEU A 66 -1.13 -4.25 -4.33
N GLN A 67 -1.98 -4.37 -5.36
CA GLN A 67 -3.43 -4.36 -5.14
C GLN A 67 -3.88 -5.50 -4.26
N ARG A 68 -3.38 -6.72 -4.55
CA ARG A 68 -3.68 -7.90 -3.74
C ARG A 68 -3.13 -7.77 -2.33
N VAL A 69 -1.95 -7.17 -2.16
CA VAL A 69 -1.37 -6.89 -0.84
C VAL A 69 -2.32 -6.07 0.02
N PHE A 70 -2.90 -4.99 -0.52
CA PHE A 70 -3.84 -4.16 0.23
C PHE A 70 -5.20 -4.83 0.44
N GLU A 71 -5.67 -5.64 -0.51
CA GLU A 71 -6.90 -6.43 -0.36
C GLU A 71 -6.74 -7.47 0.76
N ASP A 72 -5.63 -8.19 0.77
CA ASP A 72 -5.28 -9.16 1.82
C ASP A 72 -5.12 -8.45 3.17
N LEU A 73 -4.49 -7.27 3.20
CA LEU A 73 -4.35 -6.47 4.42
C LEU A 73 -5.72 -6.10 5.02
N GLN A 74 -6.65 -5.59 4.21
CA GLN A 74 -7.99 -5.25 4.69
C GLN A 74 -8.71 -6.49 5.25
N GLN A 75 -8.53 -7.66 4.63
CA GLN A 75 -9.19 -8.89 5.10
C GLN A 75 -8.61 -9.43 6.42
N ASN A 76 -7.36 -9.10 6.73
CA ASN A 76 -6.63 -9.67 7.87
C ASN A 76 -6.33 -8.64 8.97
N ASN A 77 -6.67 -7.36 8.78
CA ASN A 77 -6.46 -6.29 9.76
C ASN A 77 -7.69 -5.38 9.88
N ASP A 78 -8.41 -5.49 11.00
CA ASP A 78 -9.65 -4.75 11.28
C ASP A 78 -9.46 -3.22 11.37
N HIS A 79 -8.23 -2.74 11.48
CA HIS A 79 -7.90 -1.30 11.50
C HIS A 79 -7.73 -0.71 10.09
N VAL A 80 -7.65 -1.53 9.05
CA VAL A 80 -7.36 -1.08 7.69
C VAL A 80 -8.62 -1.12 6.83
N TYR A 81 -9.01 0.03 6.32
CA TYR A 81 -10.15 0.19 5.42
C TYR A 81 -9.66 0.58 4.02
N LEU A 82 -9.71 -0.35 3.07
CA LEU A 82 -9.33 -0.07 1.68
C LEU A 82 -10.52 0.46 0.89
N ILE A 83 -10.31 1.57 0.18
CA ILE A 83 -11.24 2.07 -0.82
C ILE A 83 -10.54 2.14 -2.18
N ARG A 84 -11.22 1.70 -3.23
CA ARG A 84 -10.76 1.87 -4.61
C ARG A 84 -11.11 3.30 -5.04
N GLY A 85 -10.09 4.12 -5.25
CA GLY A 85 -10.29 5.47 -5.77
C GLY A 85 -10.47 5.41 -7.28
N ILE A 86 -11.54 6.03 -7.77
CA ILE A 86 -11.81 6.17 -9.20
C ILE A 86 -10.91 7.28 -9.76
N GLY A 87 -10.27 7.03 -10.90
CA GLY A 87 -9.46 7.98 -11.66
C GLY A 87 -10.27 9.20 -12.08
#